data_AF-A0A3A9FP83-F1
#
_entry.id   AF-A0A3A9FP83-F1
#
_cell.length_a   1.000
_cell.length_b   1.000
_cell.length_c   1.000
_cell.angle_alpha   90.00
_cell.angle_beta   90.00
_cell.angle_gamma   90.00
#
_symmetry.space_group_name_H-M   'P 1'
#
loop_
_entity.id
_entity.type
_entity.pdbx_description
1 polymer ?
#
loop_
_entity_poly.entity_id
_entity_poly.type
_entity_poly.pdbx_seq_one_letter_code
_entity_poly.pdbx_strand_id
1 'polypeptide(L)'
;KYVFGVGIFQWVCIVFGELCSPLSKNIRTFKIYPLFCQVRTFLLICFSFLFFRSDSFQDALFMLQRCFSFSKGQSALSIYAPWEGIALLLSIGILFYLEIIGQKRDIWQQYLKKPAAIQYCIYYFLIFFIVIFGVYGLGFDSSAFTYANF
;
A
#
# COMPACT_ATOMS: atom_id res chain seq x y z
N LYS A 1 13.12 -11.80 10.31
CA LYS A 1 12.77 -10.49 9.69
C LYS A 1 11.25 -10.39 9.66
N TYR A 2 10.69 -9.25 10.09
CA TYR A 2 9.51 -9.13 10.96
C TYR A 2 8.17 -9.70 10.44
N VAL A 3 7.90 -10.96 10.75
CA VAL A 3 6.55 -11.57 10.69
C VAL A 3 5.55 -10.85 11.62
N PHE A 4 6.07 -10.21 12.67
CA PHE A 4 5.29 -9.47 13.67
C PHE A 4 4.61 -8.20 13.14
N GLY A 5 5.27 -7.46 12.23
CA GLY A 5 4.78 -6.14 11.81
C GLY A 5 3.58 -6.17 10.87
N VAL A 6 3.52 -7.16 9.98
CA VAL A 6 2.43 -7.25 8.99
C VAL A 6 1.33 -8.17 9.49
N GLY A 7 1.66 -9.38 9.95
CA GLY A 7 0.65 -10.37 10.32
C GLY A 7 -0.10 -10.01 11.60
N ILE A 8 0.63 -9.78 12.70
CA ILE A 8 0.02 -9.54 14.02
C ILE A 8 -0.67 -8.18 14.07
N PHE A 9 -0.05 -7.13 13.53
CA PHE A 9 -0.68 -5.81 13.51
C PHE A 9 -1.97 -5.79 12.68
N GLN A 10 -1.96 -6.39 11.48
CA GLN A 10 -3.18 -6.48 10.65
C GLN A 10 -4.25 -7.33 11.33
N TRP A 11 -3.86 -8.45 11.95
CA TRP A 11 -4.78 -9.27 12.72
C TRP A 11 -5.42 -8.49 13.88
N VAL A 12 -4.63 -7.74 14.66
CA VAL A 12 -5.14 -6.86 15.72
C VAL A 12 -6.10 -5.82 15.15
N CYS A 13 -5.77 -5.19 14.02
CA CYS A 13 -6.67 -4.23 13.36
C CYS A 13 -8.00 -4.88 12.93
N ILE A 14 -7.98 -6.11 12.41
CA ILE A 14 -9.18 -6.85 12.01
C ILE A 14 -10.03 -7.17 13.24
N VAL A 15 -9.43 -7.76 14.29
CA VAL A 15 -10.12 -8.11 15.54
C VAL A 15 -10.73 -6.86 16.18
N PHE A 16 -10.00 -5.74 16.22
CA PHE A 16 -10.51 -4.48 16.74
C PHE A 16 -11.66 -3.93 15.90
N GLY A 17 -11.61 -4.12 14.58
CA GLY A 17 -12.70 -3.81 13.65
C GLY A 17 -13.96 -4.63 13.92
N GLU A 18 -13.82 -5.92 14.18
CA GLU A 18 -14.93 -6.82 14.53
C GLU A 18 -15.53 -6.48 15.91
N LEU A 19 -14.70 -6.20 16.92
CA LEU A 19 -15.13 -5.77 18.25
C LEU A 19 -15.85 -4.41 18.22
N CYS A 20 -15.44 -3.50 17.34
CA CYS A 20 -16.11 -2.21 17.13
C CYS A 20 -17.33 -2.27 16.19
N SER A 21 -17.59 -3.42 15.55
CA SER A 21 -18.75 -3.59 14.65
C SER A 21 -20.12 -3.33 15.29
N PRO A 22 -20.42 -3.72 16.56
CA PRO A 22 -21.69 -3.37 17.20
C PRO A 22 -21.83 -1.85 17.43
N LEU A 23 -20.74 -1.17 17.79
CA LEU A 23 -20.71 0.28 18.05
C LEU A 23 -20.92 1.09 16.76
N SER A 24 -20.42 0.58 15.64
CA SER A 24 -20.58 1.20 14.32
C SER A 24 -22.03 1.31 13.84
N LYS A 25 -22.96 0.46 14.31
CA LYS A 25 -24.33 0.42 13.78
C LYS A 25 -25.06 1.76 13.92
N ASN A 26 -24.83 2.49 15.02
CA ASN A 26 -25.52 3.74 15.30
C ASN A 26 -24.97 4.93 14.49
N ILE A 27 -23.68 4.88 14.13
CA ILE A 27 -22.94 5.93 13.41
C ILE A 27 -23.04 5.74 11.87
N ARG A 28 -23.47 4.56 11.42
CA ARG A 28 -23.57 4.17 10.01
C ARG A 28 -24.63 4.96 9.22
N THR A 29 -25.45 5.76 9.88
CA THR A 29 -26.50 6.61 9.30
C THR A 29 -25.93 7.80 8.51
N PHE A 30 -24.70 8.24 8.81
CA PHE A 30 -24.09 9.36 8.10
C PHE A 30 -23.54 8.97 6.72
N LYS A 31 -23.83 9.77 5.70
CA LYS A 31 -23.36 9.56 4.31
C LYS A 31 -21.83 9.63 4.16
N ILE A 32 -21.15 10.30 5.10
CA ILE A 32 -19.67 10.43 5.18
C ILE A 32 -19.00 9.23 5.85
N TYR A 33 -19.76 8.43 6.62
CA TYR A 33 -19.26 7.26 7.32
C TYR A 33 -18.47 6.25 6.45
N PRO A 34 -18.93 5.88 5.23
CA PRO A 34 -18.16 4.97 4.38
C PRO A 34 -16.81 5.55 3.95
N LEU A 35 -16.75 6.85 3.64
CA LEU A 35 -15.51 7.53 3.25
C LEU A 35 -14.53 7.61 4.42
N PHE A 36 -15.02 7.89 5.62
CA PHE A 36 -14.20 7.85 6.84
C PHE A 36 -13.62 6.46 7.11
N CYS A 37 -14.42 5.40 6.91
CA CYS A 37 -13.93 4.03 7.07
C CYS A 37 -12.84 3.67 6.05
N GLN A 38 -12.96 4.13 4.80
CA GLN A 38 -11.94 3.92 3.76
C GLN A 38 -10.63 4.62 4.15
N VAL A 39 -10.68 5.92 4.44
CA VAL A 39 -9.48 6.70 4.81
C VAL A 39 -8.80 6.10 6.04
N ARG A 40 -9.57 5.67 7.05
CA ARG A 40 -9.02 4.99 8.23
C ARG A 40 -8.31 3.68 7.86
N THR A 41 -8.91 2.86 7.01
CA THR A 41 -8.37 1.55 6.63
C THR A 41 -7.10 1.71 5.79
N PHE A 42 -7.13 2.63 4.82
CA PHE A 42 -5.96 3.05 4.07
C PHE A 42 -4.79 3.46 4.98
N LEU A 43 -5.03 4.37 5.92
CA LEU A 43 -3.99 4.84 6.85
C LEU A 43 -3.42 3.73 7.74
N LEU A 44 -4.27 2.82 8.23
CA LEU A 44 -3.83 1.67 9.05
C LEU A 44 -2.94 0.71 8.23
N ILE A 45 -3.29 0.47 6.97
CA ILE A 45 -2.48 -0.36 6.06
C ILE A 45 -1.15 0.34 5.74
N CYS A 46 -1.16 1.64 5.45
CA CYS A 46 0.06 2.41 5.26
C CYS A 46 0.98 2.36 6.48
N PHE A 47 0.42 2.45 7.69
CA PHE A 47 1.18 2.32 8.92
C PHE A 47 1.77 0.92 9.09
N SER A 48 1.03 -0.13 8.69
CA SER A 48 1.55 -1.50 8.65
C SER A 48 2.77 -1.63 7.75
N PHE A 49 2.75 -1.00 6.56
CA PHE A 49 3.88 -1.01 5.64
C PHE A 49 5.11 -0.25 6.16
N LEU A 50 4.91 0.72 7.04
CA LEU A 50 6.01 1.45 7.67
C LEU A 50 6.82 0.51 8.58
N PHE A 51 6.14 -0.34 9.36
CA PHE A 51 6.80 -1.40 10.16
C PHE A 51 7.47 -2.48 9.31
N PHE A 52 6.95 -2.75 8.11
CA PHE A 52 7.59 -3.69 7.19
C PHE A 52 8.92 -3.14 6.64
N ARG A 53 8.99 -1.82 6.41
CA ARG A 53 10.19 -1.17 5.87
C ARG A 53 11.27 -0.90 6.91
N SER A 54 10.90 -0.66 8.16
CA SER A 54 11.85 -0.34 9.23
C SER A 54 12.59 -1.58 9.74
N ASP A 55 13.89 -1.44 10.05
CA ASP A 55 14.69 -2.50 10.64
C ASP A 55 14.46 -2.67 12.16
N SER A 56 13.83 -1.71 12.83
CA SER A 56 13.48 -1.73 14.26
C SER A 56 12.18 -0.97 14.55
N PHE A 57 11.53 -1.27 15.69
CA PHE A 57 10.34 -0.54 16.16
C PHE A 57 10.63 0.95 16.43
N GLN A 58 11.84 1.25 16.94
CA GLN A 58 12.27 2.62 17.17
C GLN A 58 12.43 3.38 15.85
N ASP A 59 12.94 2.72 14.80
CA ASP A 59 13.08 3.32 13.47
C ASP A 59 11.72 3.59 12.84
N ALA A 60 10.73 2.71 13.02
CA ALA A 60 9.37 2.95 12.57
C ALA A 60 8.76 4.20 13.21
N LEU A 61 8.92 4.35 14.54
CA LEU A 61 8.45 5.55 15.25
C LEU A 61 9.17 6.81 14.79
N PHE A 62 10.48 6.73 14.56
CA PHE A 62 11.27 7.85 14.06
C PHE A 62 10.84 8.27 12.65
N MET A 63 10.58 7.30 11.77
CA MET A 63 10.05 7.54 10.43
C MET A 63 8.66 8.20 10.49
N LEU A 64 7.77 7.73 11.38
CA LEU A 64 6.45 8.36 11.57
C LEU A 64 6.56 9.78 12.11
N GLN A 65 7.42 10.04 13.08
CA GLN A 65 7.64 11.39 13.61
C GLN A 65 8.14 12.35 12.52
N ARG A 66 8.99 11.87 11.62
CA ARG A 66 9.46 12.65 10.46
C ARG A 66 8.36 12.96 9.44
N CYS A 67 7.30 12.16 9.36
CA CYS A 67 6.13 12.50 8.55
C CYS A 67 5.38 13.74 9.04
N PHE A 68 5.48 14.08 10.34
CA PHE A 68 4.81 15.25 10.93
C PHE A 68 5.77 16.42 11.21
N SER A 69 7.08 16.17 11.24
CA SER A 69 8.10 17.18 11.44
C SER A 69 8.42 17.91 10.13
N PHE A 70 7.49 18.73 9.65
CA PHE A 70 7.76 19.64 8.53
C PHE A 70 8.59 20.83 9.01
N SER A 71 9.81 20.96 8.50
CA SER A 71 10.58 22.20 8.65
C SER A 71 9.78 23.35 8.03
N LYS A 72 9.62 24.47 8.75
CA LYS A 72 8.90 25.66 8.26
C LYS A 72 9.48 26.08 6.90
N GLY A 73 8.72 25.88 5.83
CA GLY A 73 9.10 26.27 4.46
C GLY A 73 9.49 25.14 3.50
N GLN A 74 9.62 23.88 3.96
CA GLN A 74 9.81 22.73 3.06
C GLN A 74 8.47 22.05 2.79
N SER A 75 8.10 21.93 1.51
CA SER A 75 6.95 21.12 1.10
C SER A 75 7.33 19.65 1.15
N ALA A 76 6.41 18.76 1.53
CA ALA A 76 6.62 17.31 1.46
C ALA A 76 7.11 16.85 0.07
N LEU A 77 6.71 17.59 -0.97
CA LEU A 77 7.04 17.32 -2.36
C LEU A 77 8.40 17.89 -2.79
N SER A 78 8.99 18.83 -2.06
CA SER A 78 10.29 19.43 -2.43
C SER A 78 11.48 18.50 -2.19
N ILE A 79 11.25 17.37 -1.53
CA ILE A 79 12.25 16.33 -1.26
C ILE A 79 12.45 15.43 -2.49
N TYR A 80 11.46 15.38 -3.39
CA TYR A 80 11.45 14.51 -4.56
C TYR A 80 11.77 15.29 -5.83
N ALA A 81 12.39 14.64 -6.81
CA ALA A 81 12.43 15.21 -8.15
C ALA A 81 11.00 15.37 -8.69
N PRO A 82 10.73 16.32 -9.60
CA PRO A 82 9.36 16.59 -10.08
C PRO A 82 8.66 15.34 -10.61
N TRP A 83 9.40 14.47 -11.31
CA TRP A 83 8.86 13.22 -11.88
C TRP A 83 8.59 12.15 -10.80
N GLU A 84 9.42 12.08 -9.76
CA GLU A 84 9.25 11.14 -8.64
C GLU A 84 8.03 11.52 -7.80
N GLY A 85 7.85 12.82 -7.54
CA GLY A 85 6.68 13.34 -6.83
C GLY A 85 5.37 13.04 -7.57
N ILE A 86 5.36 13.18 -8.90
CA ILE A 86 4.21 12.82 -9.73
C ILE A 86 3.95 11.31 -9.68
N ALA A 87 4.99 10.48 -9.82
CA ALA A 87 4.85 9.02 -9.75
C ALA A 87 4.34 8.55 -8.37
N LEU A 88 4.79 9.18 -7.29
CA LEU A 88 4.32 8.92 -5.93
C LEU A 88 2.83 9.27 -5.79
N LEU A 89 2.42 10.46 -6.23
CA LEU A 89 1.01 10.89 -6.18
C LEU A 89 0.12 9.97 -7.02
N LEU A 90 0.58 9.59 -8.21
CA LEU A 90 -0.13 8.66 -9.09
C LEU A 90 -0.31 7.29 -8.42
N SER A 91 0.74 6.78 -7.78
CA SER A 91 0.72 5.48 -7.08
C SER A 91 -0.26 5.48 -5.92
N ILE A 92 -0.24 6.52 -5.08
CA ILE A 92 -1.20 6.69 -3.98
C ILE A 92 -2.63 6.79 -4.54
N GLY A 93 -2.83 7.56 -5.61
CA GLY A 93 -4.13 7.71 -6.27
C GLY A 93 -4.68 6.38 -6.80
N ILE A 94 -3.84 5.56 -7.44
CA ILE A 94 -4.21 4.22 -7.93
C ILE A 94 -4.59 3.30 -6.77
N LEU A 95 -3.79 3.25 -5.70
CA LEU A 95 -4.07 2.41 -4.52
C LEU A 95 -5.40 2.80 -3.87
N PHE A 96 -5.62 4.10 -3.67
CA PHE A 96 -6.86 4.60 -3.08
C PHE A 96 -8.07 4.36 -3.98
N TYR A 97 -7.91 4.51 -5.29
CA TYR A 97 -8.96 4.20 -6.27
C TYR A 97 -9.34 2.72 -6.27
N LEU A 98 -8.35 1.83 -6.20
CA LEU A 98 -8.57 0.38 -6.08
C LEU A 98 -9.34 0.03 -4.80
N GLU A 99 -9.07 0.71 -3.68
CA GLU A 99 -9.81 0.52 -2.43
C GLU A 99 -11.30 0.91 -2.58
N ILE A 100 -11.59 2.02 -3.27
CA ILE A 100 -12.97 2.46 -3.54
C ILE A 100 -13.71 1.46 -4.45
N ILE A 101 -13.06 0.97 -5.51
CA ILE A 101 -13.67 -0.02 -6.41
C ILE A 101 -13.91 -1.33 -5.69
N GLY A 102 -12.92 -1.80 -4.93
CA GLY A 102 -12.97 -3.08 -4.22
C GLY A 102 -14.14 -3.18 -3.25
N GLN A 103 -14.61 -2.05 -2.70
CA GLN A 103 -15.79 -2.03 -1.84
C GLN A 103 -17.11 -2.27 -2.58
N LYS A 104 -17.24 -1.78 -3.83
CA LYS A 104 -18.50 -1.82 -4.59
C LYS A 104 -18.60 -3.03 -5.50
N ARG A 105 -17.47 -3.62 -5.88
CA ARG A 105 -17.39 -4.71 -6.83
C ARG A 105 -16.41 -5.75 -6.32
N ASP A 106 -16.85 -7.00 -6.28
CA ASP A 106 -15.94 -8.13 -6.19
C ASP A 106 -15.16 -8.26 -7.51
N ILE A 107 -14.12 -7.43 -7.64
CA ILE A 107 -13.16 -7.45 -8.75
C ILE A 107 -12.62 -8.86 -8.99
N TRP A 108 -12.42 -9.62 -7.91
CA TRP A 108 -12.00 -11.01 -7.94
C TRP A 108 -13.05 -11.93 -8.58
N GLN A 109 -14.32 -11.79 -8.23
CA GLN A 109 -15.39 -12.60 -8.84
C GLN A 109 -15.59 -12.27 -10.32
N GLN A 110 -15.43 -11.00 -10.71
CA GLN A 110 -15.51 -10.59 -12.13
C GLN A 110 -14.30 -11.11 -12.93
N TYR A 111 -13.14 -11.17 -12.30
CA TYR A 111 -11.93 -11.76 -12.88
C TYR A 111 -12.04 -13.28 -13.05
N LEU A 112 -12.58 -13.98 -12.06
CA LEU A 112 -12.81 -15.43 -12.08
C LEU A 112 -13.76 -15.87 -13.21
N LYS A 113 -14.67 -14.98 -13.65
CA LYS A 113 -15.58 -15.23 -14.78
C LYS A 113 -14.91 -15.09 -16.15
N LYS A 114 -13.68 -14.57 -16.25
CA LYS A 114 -12.95 -14.44 -17.51
C LYS A 114 -12.34 -15.79 -17.92
N PRO A 115 -12.16 -16.05 -19.22
CA PRO A 115 -11.49 -17.26 -19.69
C PRO A 115 -10.06 -17.34 -19.14
N ALA A 116 -9.60 -18.57 -18.89
CA ALA A 116 -8.29 -18.84 -18.28
C ALA A 116 -7.13 -18.15 -19.02
N ALA A 117 -7.19 -18.08 -20.36
CA ALA A 117 -6.17 -17.39 -21.17
C ALA A 117 -6.00 -15.91 -20.79
N ILE A 118 -7.10 -15.19 -20.55
CA ILE A 118 -7.06 -13.78 -20.15
C ILE A 118 -6.52 -13.64 -18.73
N GLN A 119 -6.88 -14.58 -17.83
CA GLN A 119 -6.38 -14.59 -16.46
C GLN A 119 -4.84 -14.70 -16.43
N TYR A 120 -4.30 -15.70 -17.13
CA TYR A 120 -2.85 -15.89 -17.22
C TYR A 120 -2.15 -14.74 -17.92
N CYS A 121 -2.72 -14.18 -19.00
CA CYS A 121 -2.14 -13.03 -19.67
C CYS A 121 -1.98 -11.83 -18.72
N ILE A 122 -2.98 -11.55 -17.89
CA ILE A 122 -2.92 -10.49 -16.89
C ILE A 122 -1.83 -10.77 -15.84
N TYR A 123 -1.71 -12.01 -15.35
CA TYR A 123 -0.67 -12.37 -14.39
C TYR A 123 0.74 -12.24 -14.98
N TYR A 124 0.97 -12.77 -16.19
CA TYR A 124 2.26 -12.64 -16.86
C TYR A 124 2.60 -11.17 -17.13
N PHE A 125 1.65 -10.40 -17.65
CA PHE A 125 1.84 -8.97 -17.87
C PHE A 125 2.25 -8.25 -16.59
N LEU A 126 1.58 -8.51 -15.47
CA LEU A 126 1.90 -7.87 -14.19
C LEU A 126 3.28 -8.28 -13.67
N ILE A 127 3.64 -9.55 -13.78
CA ILE A 127 4.97 -10.06 -13.39
C ILE A 127 6.05 -9.38 -14.24
N PHE A 128 5.90 -9.39 -15.57
CA PHE A 128 6.86 -8.74 -16.46
C PHE A 128 6.93 -7.23 -16.23
N PHE A 129 5.80 -6.59 -15.93
CA PHE A 129 5.79 -5.18 -15.59
C PHE A 129 6.63 -4.89 -14.33
N ILE A 130 6.46 -5.68 -13.27
CA ILE A 130 7.25 -5.55 -12.04
C ILE A 130 8.73 -5.84 -12.29
N VAL A 131 9.06 -6.83 -13.13
CA VAL A 131 10.46 -7.19 -13.45
C VAL A 131 11.13 -6.14 -14.34
N ILE A 132 10.44 -5.60 -15.34
CA ILE A 132 11.02 -4.63 -16.27
C ILE A 132 11.13 -3.24 -15.65
N PHE A 133 10.08 -2.80 -14.94
CA PHE A 133 9.97 -1.45 -14.39
C PHE A 133 10.28 -1.36 -12.89
N GLY A 134 10.56 -2.49 -12.23
CA GLY A 134 10.97 -2.50 -10.83
C GLY A 134 12.28 -1.74 -10.66
N VAL A 135 12.27 -0.72 -9.80
CA VAL A 135 13.50 -0.01 -9.43
C VAL A 135 14.31 -0.91 -8.49
N TYR A 136 15.39 -1.49 -9.02
CA TYR A 136 16.26 -2.40 -8.28
C TYR A 136 17.28 -1.72 -7.34
N GLY A 137 17.20 -0.39 -7.20
CA GLY A 137 18.03 0.41 -6.29
C GLY A 137 19.26 1.03 -6.95
N LEU A 138 19.76 2.12 -6.34
CA LEU A 138 21.00 2.79 -6.75
C LEU A 138 22.19 1.86 -6.41
N GLY A 139 22.78 1.24 -7.44
CA GLY A 139 23.80 0.21 -7.32
C GLY A 139 23.50 -1.06 -8.13
N PHE A 140 22.37 -1.11 -8.83
CA PHE A 140 22.03 -2.23 -9.70
C PHE A 140 22.85 -2.18 -10.99
N ASP A 141 23.93 -2.95 -11.01
CA ASP A 141 24.68 -3.19 -12.24
C ASP A 141 23.88 -4.15 -13.11
N SER A 142 23.50 -3.72 -14.32
CA SER A 142 22.76 -4.52 -15.29
C SER A 142 23.47 -5.84 -15.65
N SER A 143 24.76 -5.97 -15.34
CA SER A 143 25.54 -7.21 -15.43
C SER A 143 25.11 -8.29 -14.42
N ALA A 144 24.61 -7.92 -13.23
CA ALA A 144 24.22 -8.87 -12.18
C ALA A 144 22.99 -9.72 -12.53
N PHE A 145 22.17 -9.27 -13.50
CA PHE A 145 21.03 -10.04 -14.02
C PHE A 145 21.47 -11.12 -15.02
N THR A 146 22.48 -10.82 -15.85
CA THR A 146 23.05 -11.77 -16.82
C THR A 146 23.91 -12.82 -16.13
N TYR A 147 24.60 -12.43 -15.05
CA TYR A 147 25.44 -13.28 -14.23
C TYR A 147 24.82 -13.50 -12.85
N ALA A 148 23.56 -13.94 -12.78
CA ALA A 148 23.13 -14.72 -11.63
C ALA A 148 24.05 -15.94 -11.57
N ASN A 149 25.18 -15.80 -10.86
CA ASN A 149 26.34 -16.67 -10.89
C ASN A 149 25.90 -18.13 -10.74
N PHE A 150 25.99 -18.88 -11.85
CA PHE A 150 26.20 -20.31 -11.80
C PHE A 150 27.68 -20.57 -11.53
#